data_AF-A0A9X4ANJ4-F1
#
_entry.id   AF-A0A9X4ANJ4-F1
#
_cell.length_a   1.000
_cell.length_b   1.000
_cell.length_c   1.000
_cell.angle_alpha   90.00
_cell.angle_beta   90.00
_cell.angle_gamma   90.00
#
_symmetry.space_group_name_H-M   'P 1'
#
loop_
_entity.id
_entity.type
_entity.pdbx_description
1 polymer ?
#
loop_
_entity_poly.entity_id
_entity_poly.type
_entity_poly.pdbx_seq_one_letter_code
_entity_poly.pdbx_strand_id
1 'polypeptide(L)'
;MGVYVLMDILPNKIGKEEWESVYEESLELIKAYPFMDSTVDYETYRVPWKYVHRPTEEEMEFGYKDFYLGWHVFGDYETMLSAESFGLFRNIEAYRKDITVKDGSDDILAELINLEVFYDEKNHHIPVGTANVFDGKTQGFPYHIYILAIACLVESRFPKHAVVRGDVSIGQMKKAIDWANTILKKPIQLTERTNNEKFLQRIIDIVQDDRTALRSFMSLTMHKKDFTLGNLVREKFSQDVINAYYTDLFRQYDVNMMGFHNTLRGFFNLGFSIEKACEICVLNLNGCCFDAKDFAETVLSMRWSDEKGSYADGEIPLTYNETHSDVPETVYSQFGKTMLIAAGLQEKMKSELSYEDVGNILHSKLGHKVEIEPMLVNEQDNDDSDDDSFSQLFSRLKGEVSREINEPSENTISDLNNLILWKKGDTIHPTLEHGISHLKDFVTKFIKNNDDLLHQFQEYTDYEKIQKLIQLNRFFYIRKETWEFYIENINDTNMINAILGILSVKAEEVSINKLCKAIVNNVDLLKKYIL
;
A
#
# COMPACT_ATOMS: atom_id res chain seq x y z
N MET A 1 1.82 -5.72 7.85
CA MET A 1 2.25 -4.98 6.64
C MET A 1 1.17 -5.09 5.60
N GLY A 2 0.91 -4.02 4.88
CA GLY A 2 -0.17 -3.94 3.89
C GLY A 2 -0.09 -2.62 3.14
N VAL A 3 -0.82 -2.54 2.05
CA VAL A 3 -0.92 -1.34 1.22
C VAL A 3 -2.37 -0.88 1.28
N TYR A 4 -2.60 0.26 1.92
CA TYR A 4 -3.92 0.70 2.33
C TYR A 4 -4.44 1.85 1.47
N VAL A 5 -5.74 1.84 1.21
CA VAL A 5 -6.48 3.03 0.75
C VAL A 5 -7.51 3.33 1.81
N LEU A 6 -7.40 4.51 2.43
CA LEU A 6 -8.25 4.93 3.53
C LEU A 6 -8.99 6.19 3.13
N MET A 7 -10.23 6.33 3.58
CA MET A 7 -11.03 7.52 3.33
C MET A 7 -11.89 7.84 4.55
N ASP A 8 -11.72 9.05 5.06
CA ASP A 8 -12.48 9.58 6.19
C ASP A 8 -13.30 10.78 5.73
N ILE A 9 -14.49 10.95 6.32
CA ILE A 9 -15.40 12.06 6.01
C ILE A 9 -15.92 12.75 7.28
N LEU A 10 -16.41 13.98 7.11
CA LEU A 10 -17.22 14.73 8.07
C LEU A 10 -18.68 14.67 7.61
N PRO A 11 -19.42 13.59 7.90
CA PRO A 11 -20.73 13.38 7.29
C PRO A 11 -21.79 14.38 7.79
N ASN A 12 -21.57 15.00 8.96
CA ASN A 12 -22.41 16.10 9.47
C ASN A 12 -22.22 17.42 8.69
N LYS A 13 -21.18 17.53 7.86
CA LYS A 13 -20.86 18.71 7.03
C LYS A 13 -21.18 18.51 5.54
N ILE A 14 -21.72 17.35 5.18
CA ILE A 14 -22.05 16.98 3.79
C ILE A 14 -23.57 16.92 3.64
N GLY A 15 -24.12 17.59 2.62
CA GLY A 15 -25.55 17.53 2.32
C GLY A 15 -25.97 16.15 1.79
N LYS A 16 -27.19 15.71 2.11
CA LYS A 16 -27.70 14.41 1.63
C LYS A 16 -27.75 14.33 0.10
N GLU A 17 -28.30 15.34 -0.55
CA GLU A 17 -28.41 15.40 -2.02
C GLU A 17 -27.03 15.45 -2.69
N GLU A 18 -26.07 16.18 -2.09
CA GLU A 18 -24.70 16.24 -2.58
C GLU A 18 -24.01 14.89 -2.48
N TRP A 19 -24.17 14.19 -1.35
CA TRP A 19 -23.63 12.84 -1.16
C TRP A 19 -24.23 11.85 -2.15
N GLU A 20 -25.55 11.83 -2.31
CA GLU A 20 -26.23 10.96 -3.28
C GLU A 20 -25.74 11.23 -4.70
N SER A 21 -25.51 12.50 -5.08
CA SER A 21 -24.92 12.83 -6.37
C SER A 21 -23.51 12.25 -6.56
N VAL A 22 -22.66 12.29 -5.54
CA VAL A 22 -21.30 11.72 -5.59
C VAL A 22 -21.33 10.20 -5.60
N TYR A 23 -22.29 9.59 -4.89
CA TYR A 23 -22.54 8.17 -4.94
C TYR A 23 -22.91 7.70 -6.36
N GLU A 24 -23.76 8.43 -7.09
CA GLU A 24 -24.08 8.10 -8.49
C GLU A 24 -22.83 8.19 -9.39
N GLU A 25 -21.97 9.19 -9.21
CA GLU A 25 -20.68 9.27 -9.91
C GLU A 25 -19.78 8.06 -9.57
N SER A 26 -19.78 7.60 -8.31
CA SER A 26 -19.03 6.40 -7.91
C SER A 26 -19.53 5.14 -8.60
N LEU A 27 -20.84 5.00 -8.84
CA LEU A 27 -21.41 3.88 -9.58
C LEU A 27 -20.97 3.85 -11.04
N GLU A 28 -20.74 5.02 -11.66
CA GLU A 28 -20.16 5.09 -13.01
C GLU A 28 -18.75 4.46 -13.02
N LEU A 29 -17.92 4.76 -12.01
CA LEU A 29 -16.57 4.18 -11.86
C LEU A 29 -16.61 2.67 -11.56
N ILE A 30 -17.53 2.23 -10.69
CA ILE A 30 -17.74 0.80 -10.36
C ILE A 30 -18.12 -0.01 -11.61
N LYS A 31 -18.94 0.57 -12.50
CA LYS A 31 -19.33 -0.08 -13.76
C LYS A 31 -18.17 -0.13 -14.77
N ALA A 32 -17.29 0.86 -14.75
CA ALA A 32 -16.22 1.02 -15.74
C ALA A 32 -15.04 0.05 -15.55
N TYR A 33 -14.69 -0.30 -14.32
CA TYR A 33 -13.60 -1.25 -14.03
C TYR A 33 -14.14 -2.63 -13.62
N PRO A 34 -13.47 -3.75 -13.99
CA PRO A 34 -13.80 -5.09 -13.54
C PRO A 34 -13.57 -5.37 -12.05
N PHE A 35 -14.24 -4.64 -11.18
CA PHE A 35 -14.30 -4.99 -9.78
C PHE A 35 -15.00 -6.33 -9.53
N MET A 36 -14.58 -6.99 -8.45
CA MET A 36 -15.12 -8.25 -7.97
C MET A 36 -15.87 -8.03 -6.66
N ASP A 37 -17.03 -8.67 -6.58
CA ASP A 37 -17.85 -8.80 -5.38
C ASP A 37 -18.26 -10.27 -5.15
N SER A 38 -18.80 -10.59 -3.98
CA SER A 38 -19.20 -11.95 -3.60
C SER A 38 -20.57 -11.98 -2.93
N THR A 39 -21.36 -12.99 -3.28
CA THR A 39 -22.66 -13.27 -2.66
C THR A 39 -22.66 -14.68 -2.07
N VAL A 40 -23.48 -14.88 -1.03
CA VAL A 40 -23.83 -16.21 -0.52
C VAL A 40 -25.32 -16.48 -0.75
N ASP A 41 -25.62 -17.40 -1.65
CA ASP A 41 -26.98 -17.87 -1.90
C ASP A 41 -27.29 -19.09 -1.02
N TYR A 42 -28.27 -18.96 -0.13
CA TYR A 42 -28.72 -20.04 0.76
C TYR A 42 -29.94 -20.80 0.23
N GLU A 43 -30.62 -20.27 -0.79
CA GLU A 43 -31.94 -20.73 -1.21
C GLU A 43 -31.87 -21.72 -2.37
N THR A 44 -31.08 -21.41 -3.42
CA THR A 44 -31.10 -22.17 -4.68
C THR A 44 -30.77 -23.65 -4.48
N TYR A 45 -29.66 -23.93 -3.79
CA TYR A 45 -29.20 -25.30 -3.55
C TYR A 45 -29.33 -25.72 -2.08
N ARG A 46 -30.02 -24.95 -1.23
CA ARG A 46 -30.21 -25.26 0.21
C ARG A 46 -28.90 -25.55 0.97
N VAL A 47 -27.79 -25.02 0.45
CA VAL A 47 -26.45 -25.04 1.04
C VAL A 47 -25.84 -23.65 0.80
N PRO A 48 -24.94 -23.15 1.67
CA PRO A 48 -24.33 -21.83 1.48
C PRO A 48 -23.48 -21.81 0.20
N TRP A 49 -24.06 -21.32 -0.91
CA TRP A 49 -23.40 -21.25 -2.20
C TRP A 49 -22.72 -19.90 -2.36
N LYS A 50 -21.41 -19.88 -2.10
CA LYS A 50 -20.59 -18.68 -2.27
C LYS A 50 -19.98 -18.62 -3.67
N TYR A 51 -20.19 -17.51 -4.36
CA TYR A 51 -19.62 -17.24 -5.67
C TYR A 51 -19.26 -15.76 -5.80
N VAL A 52 -18.45 -15.44 -6.80
CA VAL A 52 -18.10 -14.05 -7.11
C VAL A 52 -18.74 -13.59 -8.41
N HIS A 53 -19.02 -12.29 -8.48
CA HIS A 53 -19.68 -11.64 -9.60
C HIS A 53 -19.17 -10.19 -9.72
N ARG A 54 -19.64 -9.50 -10.77
CA ARG A 54 -19.47 -8.05 -10.90
C ARG A 54 -20.34 -7.34 -9.86
N PRO A 55 -19.84 -6.27 -9.20
CA PRO A 55 -20.61 -5.56 -8.19
C PRO A 55 -21.87 -4.93 -8.79
N THR A 56 -22.92 -4.94 -7.97
CA THR A 56 -24.17 -4.26 -8.22
C THR A 56 -24.55 -3.45 -6.99
N GLU A 57 -25.52 -2.57 -7.14
CA GLU A 57 -26.13 -1.91 -5.99
C GLU A 57 -27.03 -2.91 -5.25
N GLU A 58 -26.85 -3.04 -3.94
CA GLU A 58 -27.58 -3.99 -3.09
C GLU A 58 -27.81 -3.44 -1.67
N GLU A 59 -28.74 -4.06 -0.94
CA GLU A 59 -28.93 -3.77 0.48
C GLU A 59 -27.81 -4.43 1.29
N MET A 60 -26.95 -3.61 1.86
CA MET A 60 -25.80 -4.03 2.64
C MET A 60 -26.07 -3.79 4.13
N GLU A 61 -25.63 -4.73 4.97
CA GLU A 61 -25.71 -4.60 6.41
C GLU A 61 -24.71 -3.55 6.93
N PHE A 62 -25.18 -2.65 7.79
CA PHE A 62 -24.35 -1.72 8.56
C PHE A 62 -24.59 -1.94 10.05
N GLY A 63 -23.56 -2.32 10.78
CA GLY A 63 -23.71 -2.79 12.16
C GLY A 63 -24.43 -4.14 12.22
N TYR A 64 -25.26 -4.35 13.25
CA TYR A 64 -25.96 -5.64 13.48
C TYR A 64 -27.44 -5.66 13.09
N LYS A 65 -27.99 -4.53 12.59
CA LYS A 65 -29.45 -4.36 12.45
C LYS A 65 -29.93 -3.47 11.31
N ASP A 66 -29.07 -2.64 10.74
CA ASP A 66 -29.49 -1.67 9.74
C ASP A 66 -29.03 -2.09 8.36
N PHE A 67 -29.89 -1.86 7.37
CA PHE A 67 -29.59 -2.15 5.97
C PHE A 67 -29.65 -0.85 5.18
N TYR A 68 -28.62 -0.66 4.36
CA TYR A 68 -28.51 0.52 3.50
C TYR A 68 -28.18 0.07 2.10
N LEU A 69 -28.84 0.71 1.14
CA LEU A 69 -28.51 0.56 -0.26
C LEU A 69 -27.09 1.11 -0.50
N GLY A 70 -26.26 0.35 -1.19
CA GLY A 70 -24.91 0.75 -1.54
C GLY A 70 -24.25 -0.25 -2.49
N TRP A 71 -22.95 -0.12 -2.68
CA TRP A 71 -22.15 -1.11 -3.41
C TRP A 71 -20.98 -1.58 -2.56
N HIS A 72 -20.52 -2.81 -2.82
CA HIS A 72 -19.37 -3.42 -2.17
C HIS A 72 -18.45 -4.08 -3.21
N VAL A 73 -17.15 -4.06 -2.94
CA VAL A 73 -16.11 -4.69 -3.77
C VAL A 73 -14.97 -5.16 -2.88
N PHE A 74 -14.25 -6.21 -3.28
CA PHE A 74 -13.09 -6.69 -2.53
C PHE A 74 -11.91 -7.15 -3.42
N GLY A 75 -12.00 -6.96 -4.74
CA GLY A 75 -10.93 -7.36 -5.64
C GLY A 75 -11.12 -6.98 -7.10
N ASP A 76 -10.24 -7.52 -7.94
CA ASP A 76 -10.31 -7.50 -9.40
C ASP A 76 -10.90 -8.81 -9.91
N TYR A 77 -11.93 -8.71 -10.76
CA TYR A 77 -12.71 -9.84 -11.24
C TYR A 77 -11.95 -10.65 -12.31
N GLU A 78 -11.12 -9.99 -13.13
CA GLU A 78 -10.37 -10.66 -14.20
C GLU A 78 -9.22 -11.52 -13.66
N THR A 79 -8.42 -10.99 -12.75
CA THR A 79 -7.31 -11.73 -12.10
C THR A 79 -7.77 -12.52 -10.87
N MET A 80 -8.97 -12.26 -10.36
CA MET A 80 -9.48 -12.80 -9.08
C MET A 80 -8.53 -12.50 -7.91
N LEU A 81 -7.69 -11.48 -8.01
CA LEU A 81 -6.87 -10.98 -6.91
C LEU A 81 -7.72 -10.10 -6.01
N SER A 82 -7.64 -10.33 -4.72
CA SER A 82 -8.48 -9.69 -3.71
C SER A 82 -7.72 -9.53 -2.40
N ALA A 83 -8.10 -8.53 -1.63
CA ALA A 83 -7.66 -8.36 -0.26
C ALA A 83 -8.84 -8.01 0.64
N GLU A 84 -8.90 -6.79 1.17
CA GLU A 84 -9.98 -6.36 2.04
C GLU A 84 -11.10 -5.65 1.25
N SER A 85 -12.24 -5.54 1.92
CA SER A 85 -13.49 -5.03 1.39
C SER A 85 -13.56 -3.51 1.42
N PHE A 86 -14.21 -2.95 0.41
CA PHE A 86 -14.55 -1.54 0.28
C PHE A 86 -16.03 -1.43 -0.04
N GLY A 87 -16.73 -0.50 0.60
CA GLY A 87 -18.14 -0.28 0.32
C GLY A 87 -18.55 1.17 0.56
N LEU A 88 -19.56 1.61 -0.18
CA LEU A 88 -20.11 2.95 -0.06
C LEU A 88 -21.63 2.87 0.05
N PHE A 89 -22.18 3.47 1.10
CA PHE A 89 -23.62 3.58 1.27
C PHE A 89 -24.15 4.81 0.56
N ARG A 90 -25.28 4.64 -0.13
CA ARG A 90 -25.96 5.74 -0.82
C ARG A 90 -26.47 6.81 0.13
N ASN A 91 -26.91 6.41 1.32
CA ASN A 91 -27.48 7.32 2.31
C ASN A 91 -26.42 7.73 3.34
N ILE A 92 -26.06 9.02 3.35
CA ILE A 92 -25.07 9.60 4.29
C ILE A 92 -25.42 9.38 5.77
N GLU A 93 -26.72 9.16 6.09
CA GLU A 93 -27.16 8.88 7.46
C GLU A 93 -26.54 7.61 8.05
N ALA A 94 -26.10 6.65 7.21
CA ALA A 94 -25.37 5.48 7.66
C ALA A 94 -24.11 5.89 8.46
N TYR A 95 -23.41 6.93 8.00
CA TYR A 95 -22.16 7.40 8.59
C TYR A 95 -22.35 8.37 9.77
N ARG A 96 -23.59 8.80 10.07
CA ARG A 96 -23.87 9.77 11.15
C ARG A 96 -24.18 9.13 12.50
N LYS A 97 -24.49 7.83 12.52
CA LYS A 97 -25.06 7.14 13.70
C LYS A 97 -24.15 7.16 14.92
N ASP A 98 -22.86 6.89 14.72
CA ASP A 98 -21.90 6.73 15.81
C ASP A 98 -21.09 8.00 16.11
N ILE A 99 -21.44 9.12 15.48
CA ILE A 99 -20.73 10.38 15.68
C ILE A 99 -21.23 11.08 16.94
N THR A 100 -20.37 11.11 17.95
CA THR A 100 -20.63 11.78 19.22
C THR A 100 -20.36 13.27 19.19
N VAL A 101 -19.44 13.73 18.33
CA VAL A 101 -19.04 15.14 18.22
C VAL A 101 -19.93 15.84 17.19
N LYS A 102 -20.82 16.73 17.66
CA LYS A 102 -21.73 17.51 16.80
C LYS A 102 -21.14 18.86 16.39
N ASP A 103 -20.48 19.53 17.33
CA ASP A 103 -19.83 20.82 17.15
C ASP A 103 -18.31 20.63 17.31
N GLY A 104 -17.59 20.72 16.19
CA GLY A 104 -16.14 20.52 16.12
C GLY A 104 -15.56 21.23 14.91
N SER A 105 -14.31 20.92 14.56
CA SER A 105 -13.65 21.44 13.38
C SER A 105 -14.49 21.19 12.12
N ASP A 106 -14.57 22.21 11.26
CA ASP A 106 -15.17 22.14 9.93
C ASP A 106 -14.21 21.59 8.88
N ASP A 107 -12.97 21.24 9.28
CA ASP A 107 -11.95 20.74 8.39
C ASP A 107 -11.45 19.36 8.81
N ILE A 108 -11.57 18.40 7.89
CA ILE A 108 -11.19 16.99 8.07
C ILE A 108 -9.70 16.81 8.38
N LEU A 109 -8.83 17.76 8.03
CA LEU A 109 -7.41 17.68 8.40
C LEU A 109 -7.19 17.73 9.91
N ALA A 110 -8.13 18.25 10.69
CA ALA A 110 -8.09 18.17 12.15
C ALA A 110 -8.02 16.71 12.63
N GLU A 111 -8.69 15.77 11.95
CA GLU A 111 -8.58 14.34 12.25
C GLU A 111 -7.16 13.84 11.99
N LEU A 112 -6.58 14.19 10.84
CA LEU A 112 -5.22 13.74 10.52
C LEU A 112 -4.19 14.30 11.51
N ILE A 113 -4.39 15.54 11.97
CA ILE A 113 -3.56 16.13 13.02
C ILE A 113 -3.73 15.36 14.33
N ASN A 114 -4.96 14.99 14.71
CA ASN A 114 -5.18 14.17 15.91
C ASN A 114 -4.49 12.80 15.81
N LEU A 115 -4.57 12.16 14.64
CA LEU A 115 -4.01 10.82 14.41
C LEU A 115 -2.48 10.81 14.32
N GLU A 116 -1.86 11.84 13.74
CA GLU A 116 -0.42 11.83 13.42
C GLU A 116 0.42 12.75 14.32
N VAL A 117 -0.21 13.77 14.92
CA VAL A 117 0.47 14.79 15.74
C VAL A 117 0.12 14.63 17.20
N PHE A 118 -1.16 14.47 17.52
CA PHE A 118 -1.64 14.37 18.90
C PHE A 118 -2.00 12.94 19.32
N TYR A 119 -1.49 11.92 18.65
CA TYR A 119 -1.81 10.51 18.93
C TYR A 119 -1.72 10.14 20.43
N ASP A 120 -0.63 10.54 21.10
CA ASP A 120 -0.40 10.29 22.54
C ASP A 120 -0.88 11.44 23.44
N GLU A 121 -1.34 12.54 22.85
CA GLU A 121 -1.67 13.79 23.54
C GLU A 121 -3.18 14.06 23.49
N LYS A 122 -4.00 13.11 23.98
CA LYS A 122 -5.47 13.16 23.87
C LYS A 122 -6.12 14.46 24.37
N ASN A 123 -5.50 15.13 25.34
CA ASN A 123 -6.00 16.42 25.86
C ASN A 123 -5.84 17.58 24.87
N HIS A 124 -4.98 17.43 23.85
CA HIS A 124 -4.78 18.38 22.76
C HIS A 124 -5.58 18.04 21.49
N HIS A 125 -6.39 16.96 21.52
CA HIS A 125 -7.21 16.58 20.36
C HIS A 125 -8.18 17.70 19.99
N ILE A 126 -8.22 18.01 18.70
CA ILE A 126 -9.17 18.94 18.11
C ILE A 126 -10.51 18.20 17.97
N PRO A 127 -11.61 18.68 18.57
CA PRO A 127 -12.91 18.02 18.43
C PRO A 127 -13.32 17.90 16.96
N VAL A 128 -13.61 16.69 16.49
CA VAL A 128 -14.00 16.44 15.10
C VAL A 128 -15.00 15.27 15.03
N GLY A 129 -16.04 15.43 14.22
CA GLY A 129 -17.07 14.41 14.02
C GLY A 129 -16.80 13.58 12.77
N THR A 130 -15.75 12.76 12.80
CA THR A 130 -15.31 11.93 11.68
C THR A 130 -16.04 10.60 11.59
N ALA A 131 -16.18 10.09 10.37
CA ALA A 131 -16.53 8.70 10.10
C ALA A 131 -15.53 8.13 9.10
N ASN A 132 -15.05 6.92 9.40
CA ASN A 132 -14.27 6.15 8.45
C ASN A 132 -15.20 5.47 7.44
N VAL A 133 -14.86 5.61 6.15
CA VAL A 133 -15.63 5.02 5.04
C VAL A 133 -14.84 3.87 4.43
N PHE A 134 -13.57 4.11 4.10
CA PHE A 134 -12.65 3.06 3.64
C PHE A 134 -11.56 2.86 4.70
N ASP A 135 -11.37 1.61 5.10
CA ASP A 135 -10.27 1.15 5.96
C ASP A 135 -9.77 -0.23 5.52
N GLY A 136 -9.37 -0.31 4.25
CA GLY A 136 -9.07 -1.58 3.59
C GLY A 136 -7.67 -1.63 2.98
N LYS A 137 -7.04 -2.79 3.09
CA LYS A 137 -5.86 -3.16 2.31
C LYS A 137 -6.26 -3.55 0.90
N THR A 138 -5.52 -3.02 -0.06
CA THR A 138 -5.53 -3.41 -1.46
C THR A 138 -4.37 -4.35 -1.81
N GLN A 139 -3.32 -4.36 -0.97
CA GLN A 139 -2.06 -5.10 -1.19
C GLN A 139 -1.31 -4.72 -2.48
N GLY A 140 -1.68 -3.60 -3.10
CA GLY A 140 -1.16 -3.19 -4.41
C GLY A 140 -1.69 -4.02 -5.59
N PHE A 141 -2.74 -4.80 -5.37
CA PHE A 141 -3.37 -5.58 -6.45
C PHE A 141 -4.02 -4.67 -7.51
N PRO A 142 -4.36 -5.21 -8.70
CA PRO A 142 -4.75 -4.41 -9.87
C PRO A 142 -5.87 -3.38 -9.60
N TYR A 143 -6.79 -3.68 -8.68
CA TYR A 143 -7.91 -2.81 -8.33
C TYR A 143 -7.52 -1.59 -7.45
N HIS A 144 -6.28 -1.50 -6.95
CA HIS A 144 -5.79 -0.43 -6.06
C HIS A 144 -6.06 0.98 -6.62
N ILE A 145 -5.59 1.24 -7.84
CA ILE A 145 -5.71 2.57 -8.48
C ILE A 145 -7.18 2.96 -8.69
N TYR A 146 -8.05 1.97 -8.91
CA TYR A 146 -9.46 2.18 -9.21
C TYR A 146 -10.29 2.41 -7.94
N ILE A 147 -9.93 1.78 -6.81
CA ILE A 147 -10.47 2.15 -5.49
C ILE A 147 -9.98 3.55 -5.09
N LEU A 148 -8.69 3.83 -5.30
CA LEU A 148 -8.15 5.16 -5.06
C LEU A 148 -8.86 6.23 -5.90
N ALA A 149 -9.25 5.92 -7.13
CA ALA A 149 -10.01 6.84 -7.99
C ALA A 149 -11.38 7.20 -7.40
N ILE A 150 -12.08 6.23 -6.82
CA ILE A 150 -13.35 6.48 -6.11
C ILE A 150 -13.12 7.34 -4.87
N ALA A 151 -12.07 7.06 -4.10
CA ALA A 151 -11.72 7.86 -2.92
C ALA A 151 -11.37 9.31 -3.32
N CYS A 152 -10.55 9.49 -4.37
CA CYS A 152 -10.19 10.80 -4.93
C CYS A 152 -11.40 11.57 -5.48
N LEU A 153 -12.41 10.87 -6.03
CA LEU A 153 -13.67 11.48 -6.43
C LEU A 153 -14.36 12.13 -5.22
N VAL A 154 -14.52 11.38 -4.12
CA VAL A 154 -15.17 11.90 -2.90
C VAL A 154 -14.36 13.08 -2.33
N GLU A 155 -13.05 12.95 -2.20
CA GLU A 155 -12.19 14.04 -1.70
C GLU A 155 -12.26 15.29 -2.61
N SER A 156 -12.24 15.13 -3.93
CA SER A 156 -12.33 16.26 -4.86
C SER A 156 -13.69 16.96 -4.79
N ARG A 157 -14.77 16.25 -4.47
CA ARG A 157 -16.12 16.81 -4.34
C ARG A 157 -16.33 17.46 -2.97
N PHE A 158 -15.62 16.99 -1.94
CA PHE A 158 -15.71 17.48 -0.57
C PHE A 158 -14.34 17.81 0.05
N PRO A 159 -13.55 18.74 -0.50
CA PRO A 159 -12.13 18.92 -0.16
C PRO A 159 -11.84 19.26 1.32
N LYS A 160 -12.81 19.87 2.03
CA LYS A 160 -12.74 20.14 3.49
C LYS A 160 -13.40 19.09 4.36
N HIS A 161 -14.25 18.24 3.80
CA HIS A 161 -15.10 17.31 4.54
C HIS A 161 -14.82 15.84 4.20
N ALA A 162 -13.84 15.56 3.34
CA ALA A 162 -13.37 14.22 3.03
C ALA A 162 -11.86 14.27 2.81
N VAL A 163 -11.17 13.17 3.14
CA VAL A 163 -9.74 13.03 2.93
C VAL A 163 -9.38 11.59 2.59
N VAL A 164 -8.55 11.40 1.57
CA VAL A 164 -7.92 10.10 1.27
C VAL A 164 -6.56 10.02 1.96
N ARG A 165 -6.27 8.89 2.60
CA ARG A 165 -4.96 8.60 3.21
C ARG A 165 -4.60 7.12 3.03
N GLY A 166 -3.50 6.69 3.66
CA GLY A 166 -2.95 5.34 3.53
C GLY A 166 -1.65 5.35 2.72
N ASP A 167 -1.34 4.23 2.10
CA ASP A 167 -0.12 4.03 1.30
C ASP A 167 -0.31 4.52 -0.12
N VAL A 168 -0.54 5.83 -0.25
CA VAL A 168 -0.87 6.47 -1.52
C VAL A 168 0.09 7.61 -1.83
N SER A 169 0.62 7.63 -3.05
CA SER A 169 1.49 8.69 -3.54
C SER A 169 0.74 9.72 -4.39
N ILE A 170 1.34 10.89 -4.62
CA ILE A 170 0.78 11.88 -5.55
C ILE A 170 0.73 11.31 -6.98
N GLY A 171 1.71 10.49 -7.37
CA GLY A 171 1.72 9.82 -8.69
C GLY A 171 0.54 8.87 -8.88
N GLN A 172 0.22 8.06 -7.86
CA GLN A 172 -0.94 7.17 -7.88
C GLN A 172 -2.26 7.95 -7.88
N MET A 173 -2.37 9.02 -7.09
CA MET A 173 -3.55 9.89 -7.12
C MET A 173 -3.77 10.52 -8.49
N LYS A 174 -2.69 10.96 -9.17
CA LYS A 174 -2.77 11.47 -10.55
C LYS A 174 -3.31 10.41 -11.51
N LYS A 175 -2.72 9.22 -11.49
CA LYS A 175 -3.16 8.09 -12.35
C LYS A 175 -4.62 7.71 -12.10
N ALA A 176 -5.04 7.67 -10.83
CA ALA A 176 -6.40 7.39 -10.43
C ALA A 176 -7.38 8.45 -10.94
N ILE A 177 -7.03 9.74 -10.81
CA ILE A 177 -7.82 10.87 -11.31
C ILE A 177 -7.88 10.90 -12.83
N ASP A 178 -6.75 10.66 -13.51
CA ASP A 178 -6.67 10.62 -14.97
C ASP A 178 -7.60 9.53 -15.51
N TRP A 179 -7.61 8.34 -14.90
CA TRP A 179 -8.56 7.29 -15.22
C TRP A 179 -10.01 7.71 -14.95
N ALA A 180 -10.31 8.23 -13.76
CA ALA A 180 -11.67 8.66 -13.39
C ALA A 180 -12.22 9.70 -14.38
N ASN A 181 -11.39 10.65 -14.79
CA ASN A 181 -11.74 11.71 -15.74
C ASN A 181 -12.02 11.20 -17.17
N THR A 182 -11.66 9.96 -17.50
CA THR A 182 -12.10 9.33 -18.76
C THR A 182 -13.57 8.90 -18.73
N ILE A 183 -14.15 8.79 -17.54
CA ILE A 183 -15.51 8.26 -17.31
C ILE A 183 -16.45 9.36 -16.83
N LEU A 184 -15.99 10.17 -15.86
CA LEU A 184 -16.81 11.18 -15.20
C LEU A 184 -17.17 12.32 -16.14
N LYS A 185 -18.44 12.74 -16.09
CA LYS A 185 -18.94 13.89 -16.85
C LYS A 185 -18.29 15.21 -16.42
N LYS A 186 -18.05 15.37 -15.12
CA LYS A 186 -17.38 16.53 -14.54
C LYS A 186 -16.02 16.08 -14.02
N PRO A 187 -14.90 16.63 -14.55
CA PRO A 187 -13.60 16.19 -14.10
C PRO A 187 -13.36 16.51 -12.61
N ILE A 188 -12.52 15.70 -12.00
CA ILE A 188 -11.95 15.88 -10.65
C ILE A 188 -10.48 16.25 -10.77
N GLN A 189 -9.92 16.82 -9.69
CA GLN A 189 -8.55 17.30 -9.65
C GLN A 189 -7.91 16.97 -8.30
N LEU A 190 -6.57 17.00 -8.26
CA LEU A 190 -5.85 16.85 -7.00
C LEU A 190 -6.25 17.95 -6.01
N THR A 191 -6.32 17.59 -4.74
CA THR A 191 -6.66 18.50 -3.65
C THR A 191 -5.43 19.25 -3.15
N GLU A 192 -5.68 20.22 -2.27
CA GLU A 192 -4.65 21.12 -1.73
C GLU A 192 -3.51 20.39 -1.02
N ARG A 193 -3.73 19.17 -0.52
CA ARG A 193 -2.67 18.34 0.11
C ARG A 193 -1.50 18.03 -0.81
N THR A 194 -1.73 18.10 -2.13
CA THR A 194 -0.71 17.89 -3.15
C THR A 194 0.06 19.16 -3.51
N ASN A 195 -0.23 20.29 -2.87
CA ASN A 195 0.48 21.56 -3.03
C ASN A 195 0.95 22.06 -1.66
N ASN A 196 2.27 22.13 -1.45
CA ASN A 196 2.83 22.42 -0.12
C ASN A 196 2.38 23.77 0.45
N GLU A 197 2.29 24.82 -0.37
CA GLU A 197 1.92 26.17 0.08
C GLU A 197 0.45 26.24 0.52
N LYS A 198 -0.46 25.71 -0.30
CA LYS A 198 -1.89 25.65 0.03
C LYS A 198 -2.15 24.72 1.21
N PHE A 199 -1.48 23.57 1.26
CA PHE A 199 -1.58 22.63 2.36
C PHE A 199 -1.14 23.27 3.68
N LEU A 200 0.03 23.92 3.69
CA LEU A 200 0.53 24.63 4.86
C LEU A 200 -0.43 25.73 5.31
N GLN A 201 -0.96 26.53 4.40
CA GLN A 201 -1.93 27.56 4.75
C GLN A 201 -3.17 26.97 5.43
N ARG A 202 -3.70 25.86 4.89
CA ARG A 202 -4.84 25.16 5.49
C ARG A 202 -4.54 24.61 6.88
N ILE A 203 -3.32 24.12 7.12
CA ILE A 203 -2.88 23.68 8.47
C ILE A 203 -2.82 24.87 9.44
N ILE A 204 -2.24 26.01 9.04
CA ILE A 204 -2.14 27.22 9.87
C ILE A 204 -3.53 27.69 10.31
N ASP A 205 -4.50 27.67 9.40
CA ASP A 205 -5.88 28.05 9.68
C ASP A 205 -6.55 27.17 10.75
N ILE A 206 -6.08 25.92 10.93
CA ILE A 206 -6.61 24.95 11.90
C ILE A 206 -5.96 25.08 13.29
N VAL A 207 -4.63 25.01 13.37
CA VAL A 207 -3.92 24.88 14.66
C VAL A 207 -3.45 26.20 15.26
N GLN A 208 -3.41 27.28 14.48
CA GLN A 208 -3.14 28.68 14.88
C GLN A 208 -1.82 28.96 15.64
N ASP A 209 -1.05 27.95 16.06
CA ASP A 209 0.29 28.10 16.62
C ASP A 209 1.37 27.53 15.69
N ASP A 210 2.47 28.26 15.55
CA ASP A 210 3.53 27.94 14.58
C ASP A 210 4.21 26.59 14.84
N ARG A 211 4.30 26.15 16.10
CA ARG A 211 4.99 24.90 16.46
C ARG A 211 4.18 23.70 16.03
N THR A 212 2.89 23.69 16.37
CA THR A 212 1.96 22.65 15.93
C THR A 212 1.77 22.71 14.42
N ALA A 213 1.76 23.91 13.81
CA ALA A 213 1.66 24.05 12.37
C ALA A 213 2.85 23.40 11.65
N LEU A 214 4.09 23.66 12.09
CA LEU A 214 5.28 23.00 11.53
C LEU A 214 5.23 21.48 11.75
N ARG A 215 4.91 21.03 12.97
CA ARG A 215 4.83 19.59 13.29
C ARG A 215 3.80 18.90 12.40
N SER A 216 2.61 19.47 12.28
CA SER A 216 1.53 18.96 11.43
C SER A 216 1.91 18.93 9.95
N PHE A 217 2.49 20.01 9.44
CA PHE A 217 2.92 20.10 8.05
C PHE A 217 3.98 19.04 7.71
N MET A 218 4.98 18.85 8.58
CA MET A 218 6.08 17.90 8.36
C MET A 218 5.67 16.44 8.52
N SER A 219 4.64 16.15 9.33
CA SER A 219 4.08 14.81 9.49
C SER A 219 3.11 14.43 8.37
N LEU A 220 2.35 15.39 7.83
CA LEU A 220 1.22 15.10 6.93
C LEU A 220 1.50 15.39 5.44
N THR A 221 2.62 16.03 5.11
CA THR A 221 2.96 16.32 3.71
C THR A 221 3.17 15.04 2.90
N MET A 222 2.61 15.02 1.69
CA MET A 222 2.81 13.93 0.72
C MET A 222 4.09 14.11 -0.12
N HIS A 223 4.75 15.28 0.03
CA HIS A 223 5.91 15.63 -0.76
C HIS A 223 7.18 15.03 -0.18
N LYS A 224 8.15 14.81 -1.07
CA LYS A 224 9.49 14.39 -0.69
C LYS A 224 10.11 15.46 0.22
N LYS A 225 10.78 15.00 1.28
CA LYS A 225 11.58 15.85 2.16
C LYS A 225 12.90 16.20 1.47
N ASP A 226 12.84 17.22 0.61
CA ASP A 226 13.95 17.72 -0.20
C ASP A 226 14.27 19.20 0.07
N PHE A 227 15.27 19.73 -0.64
CA PHE A 227 15.70 21.12 -0.51
C PHE A 227 14.58 22.13 -0.80
N THR A 228 13.64 21.80 -1.69
CA THR A 228 12.51 22.67 -2.03
C THR A 228 11.57 22.80 -0.84
N LEU A 229 11.18 21.66 -0.24
CA LEU A 229 10.36 21.65 0.97
C LEU A 229 11.06 22.36 2.13
N GLY A 230 12.36 22.13 2.29
CA GLY A 230 13.15 22.78 3.34
C GLY A 230 13.27 24.30 3.17
N ASN A 231 13.36 24.80 1.93
CA ASN A 231 13.32 26.24 1.65
C ASN A 231 11.99 26.84 2.08
N LEU A 232 10.87 26.19 1.75
CA LEU A 232 9.55 26.63 2.20
C LEU A 232 9.45 26.67 3.72
N VAL A 233 9.95 25.65 4.42
CA VAL A 233 9.97 25.63 5.90
C VAL A 233 10.76 26.81 6.45
N ARG A 234 11.96 27.09 5.92
CA ARG A 234 12.79 28.23 6.36
C ARG A 234 12.20 29.60 6.02
N GLU A 235 11.40 29.70 4.96
CA GLU A 235 10.71 30.93 4.59
C GLU A 235 9.51 31.21 5.50
N LYS A 236 8.76 30.17 5.89
CA LYS A 236 7.48 30.31 6.60
C LYS A 236 7.61 30.26 8.12
N PHE A 237 8.63 29.61 8.66
CA PHE A 237 8.80 29.45 10.10
C PHE A 237 10.06 30.15 10.61
N SER A 238 9.96 30.71 11.80
CA SER A 238 11.11 31.32 12.47
C SER A 238 12.15 30.26 12.84
N GLN A 239 13.41 30.71 12.97
CA GLN A 239 14.50 29.82 13.40
C GLN A 239 14.24 29.21 14.78
N ASP A 240 13.58 29.93 15.69
CA ASP A 240 13.26 29.41 17.02
C ASP A 240 12.25 28.27 16.97
N VAL A 241 11.24 28.37 16.09
CA VAL A 241 10.24 27.30 15.87
C VAL A 241 10.90 26.07 15.24
N ILE A 242 11.73 26.28 14.22
CA ILE A 242 12.47 25.19 13.55
C ILE A 242 13.41 24.49 14.53
N ASN A 243 14.17 25.25 15.32
CA ASN A 243 15.10 24.69 16.32
C ASN A 243 14.35 23.87 17.37
N ALA A 244 13.22 24.39 17.87
CA ALA A 244 12.39 23.67 18.84
C ALA A 244 11.88 22.35 18.25
N TYR A 245 11.30 22.39 17.04
CA TYR A 245 10.80 21.19 16.36
C TYR A 245 11.86 20.10 16.21
N TYR A 246 13.05 20.45 15.68
CA TYR A 246 14.11 19.46 15.52
C TYR A 246 14.76 19.03 16.82
N THR A 247 14.83 19.91 17.82
CA THR A 247 15.30 19.52 19.17
C THR A 247 14.38 18.45 19.76
N ASP A 248 13.06 18.65 19.68
CA ASP A 248 12.07 17.70 20.20
C ASP A 248 12.10 16.39 19.41
N LEU A 249 12.30 16.46 18.08
CA LEU A 249 12.38 15.28 17.22
C LEU A 249 13.67 14.46 17.47
N PHE A 250 14.82 15.11 17.57
CA PHE A 250 16.09 14.43 17.82
C PHE A 250 16.15 13.78 19.20
N ARG A 251 15.56 14.42 20.23
CA ARG A 251 15.50 13.90 21.61
C ARG A 251 14.71 12.59 21.77
N GLN A 252 13.92 12.20 20.77
CA GLN A 252 13.18 10.93 20.81
C GLN A 252 14.09 9.71 20.64
N TYR A 253 15.35 9.92 20.26
CA TYR A 253 16.29 8.86 19.91
C TYR A 253 17.64 9.06 20.59
N ASP A 254 18.30 7.96 20.92
CA ASP A 254 19.74 7.99 21.22
C ASP A 254 20.52 8.19 19.90
N VAL A 255 21.66 8.89 19.99
CA VAL A 255 22.49 9.28 18.83
C VAL A 255 22.96 8.10 17.96
N ASN A 256 23.05 6.90 18.54
CA ASN A 256 23.47 5.67 17.85
C ASN A 256 22.30 4.85 17.29
N MET A 257 21.05 5.31 17.47
CA MET A 257 19.88 4.61 16.95
C MET A 257 19.62 4.94 15.49
N MET A 258 19.14 3.94 14.74
CA MET A 258 18.71 4.13 13.34
C MET A 258 17.65 5.23 13.18
N GLY A 259 16.77 5.43 14.18
CA GLY A 259 15.79 6.52 14.19
C GLY A 259 16.43 7.92 14.18
N PHE A 260 17.51 8.11 14.96
CA PHE A 260 18.27 9.36 14.94
C PHE A 260 18.95 9.56 13.58
N HIS A 261 19.62 8.53 13.07
CA HIS A 261 20.31 8.56 11.77
C HIS A 261 19.34 8.94 10.62
N ASN A 262 18.16 8.33 10.57
CA ASN A 262 17.13 8.64 9.57
C ASN A 262 16.60 10.07 9.71
N THR A 263 16.37 10.52 10.94
CA THR A 263 15.91 11.88 11.22
C THR A 263 16.95 12.92 10.77
N LEU A 264 18.22 12.69 11.10
CA LEU A 264 19.32 13.59 10.76
C LEU A 264 19.59 13.61 9.24
N ARG A 265 19.48 12.46 8.56
CA ARG A 265 19.49 12.40 7.10
C ARG A 265 18.36 13.23 6.50
N GLY A 266 17.13 13.12 7.03
CA GLY A 266 15.99 13.92 6.62
C GLY A 266 16.23 15.43 6.80
N PHE A 267 16.83 15.81 7.93
CA PHE A 267 17.23 17.19 8.22
C PHE A 267 18.21 17.74 7.16
N PHE A 268 19.25 16.99 6.83
CA PHE A 268 20.20 17.39 5.79
C PHE A 268 19.58 17.41 4.38
N ASN A 269 18.70 16.47 4.05
CA ASN A 269 18.00 16.44 2.76
C ASN A 269 17.04 17.62 2.56
N LEU A 270 16.59 18.26 3.65
CA LEU A 270 15.86 19.53 3.61
C LEU A 270 16.80 20.74 3.44
N GLY A 271 18.11 20.53 3.35
CA GLY A 271 19.12 21.56 3.17
C GLY A 271 19.47 22.34 4.42
N PHE A 272 19.22 21.78 5.61
CA PHE A 272 19.80 22.32 6.84
C PHE A 272 21.28 21.92 6.94
N SER A 273 22.12 22.80 7.50
CA SER A 273 23.56 22.60 7.50
C SER A 273 24.06 21.74 8.66
N ILE A 274 25.26 21.18 8.52
CA ILE A 274 25.94 20.42 9.58
C ILE A 274 26.20 21.31 10.79
N GLU A 275 26.56 22.58 10.59
CA GLU A 275 26.73 23.54 11.68
C GLU A 275 25.45 23.71 12.50
N LYS A 276 24.31 23.73 11.82
CA LYS A 276 23.01 23.82 12.49
C LYS A 276 22.68 22.54 13.26
N ALA A 277 23.02 21.38 12.70
CA ALA A 277 22.91 20.11 13.42
C ALA A 277 23.81 20.10 14.67
N CYS A 278 25.07 20.54 14.57
CA CYS A 278 25.97 20.68 15.72
C CYS A 278 25.40 21.62 16.78
N GLU A 279 24.81 22.75 16.37
CA GLU A 279 24.15 23.70 17.28
C GLU A 279 23.02 23.02 18.06
N ILE A 280 22.09 22.38 17.37
CA ILE A 280 20.90 21.75 17.99
C ILE A 280 21.27 20.51 18.81
N CYS A 281 22.17 19.68 18.30
CA CYS A 281 22.44 18.34 18.84
C CYS A 281 23.48 18.36 19.96
N VAL A 282 24.47 19.25 19.90
CA VAL A 282 25.66 19.19 20.78
C VAL A 282 25.94 20.49 21.52
N LEU A 283 25.89 21.64 20.83
CA LEU A 283 26.45 22.90 21.36
C LEU A 283 25.46 23.72 22.18
N ASN A 284 24.17 23.68 21.87
CA ASN A 284 23.14 24.42 22.60
C ASN A 284 22.77 23.70 23.91
N LEU A 285 22.92 24.38 25.05
CA LEU A 285 22.57 23.86 26.38
C LEU A 285 21.09 23.51 26.54
N ASN A 286 20.21 24.18 25.77
CA ASN A 286 18.78 23.87 25.72
C ASN A 286 18.44 22.91 24.56
N GLY A 287 19.44 22.47 23.80
CA GLY A 287 19.34 21.49 22.71
C GLY A 287 19.43 20.05 23.23
N CYS A 288 19.82 19.11 22.36
CA CYS A 288 19.84 17.68 22.71
C CYS A 288 20.97 17.32 23.67
N CYS A 289 22.08 18.08 23.65
CA CYS A 289 23.25 17.86 24.49
C CYS A 289 23.86 16.45 24.37
N PHE A 290 23.86 15.89 23.15
CA PHE A 290 24.53 14.62 22.88
C PHE A 290 26.05 14.73 23.04
N ASP A 291 26.69 13.59 23.26
CA ASP A 291 28.14 13.53 23.28
C ASP A 291 28.71 13.92 21.89
N ALA A 292 29.77 14.74 21.90
CA ALA A 292 30.33 15.28 20.67
C ALA A 292 30.99 14.20 19.81
N LYS A 293 31.56 13.16 20.45
CA LYS A 293 32.19 12.04 19.77
C LYS A 293 31.14 11.19 19.06
N ASP A 294 30.14 10.73 19.80
CA ASP A 294 29.10 9.86 19.25
C ASP A 294 28.33 10.55 18.11
N PHE A 295 28.04 11.86 18.25
CA PHE A 295 27.42 12.63 17.19
C PHE A 295 28.31 12.75 15.94
N ALA A 296 29.61 13.02 16.11
CA ALA A 296 30.55 13.14 15.00
C ALA A 296 30.70 11.81 14.25
N GLU A 297 30.84 10.70 14.97
CA GLU A 297 30.89 9.34 14.40
C GLU A 297 29.60 9.04 13.60
N THR A 298 28.43 9.36 14.16
CA THR A 298 27.16 9.18 13.45
C THR A 298 27.06 10.03 12.18
N VAL A 299 27.51 11.29 12.20
CA VAL A 299 27.52 12.15 11.00
C VAL A 299 28.46 11.61 9.94
N LEU A 300 29.67 11.19 10.32
CA LEU A 300 30.67 10.65 9.38
C LEU A 300 30.18 9.34 8.74
N SER A 301 29.53 8.46 9.50
CA SER A 301 28.97 7.20 9.01
C SER A 301 27.86 7.31 7.97
N MET A 302 27.36 8.52 7.69
CA MET A 302 26.41 8.72 6.61
C MET A 302 27.13 8.58 5.26
N ARG A 303 26.48 7.95 4.27
CA ARG A 303 27.07 7.77 2.93
C ARG A 303 27.16 9.09 2.16
N TRP A 304 28.14 9.93 2.48
CA TRP A 304 28.50 11.15 1.76
C TRP A 304 29.13 10.81 0.40
N SER A 305 29.13 11.76 -0.53
CA SER A 305 29.75 11.57 -1.83
C SER A 305 31.28 11.75 -1.74
N ASP A 306 32.03 10.94 -2.47
CA ASP A 306 33.48 11.10 -2.59
C ASP A 306 33.86 12.33 -3.41
N GLU A 307 33.04 12.66 -4.42
CA GLU A 307 33.19 13.84 -5.27
C GLU A 307 31.96 14.76 -5.19
N LYS A 308 32.21 16.08 -5.18
CA LYS A 308 31.14 17.10 -5.18
C LYS A 308 30.22 16.92 -6.38
N GLY A 309 28.91 16.81 -6.12
CA GLY A 309 27.90 16.75 -7.17
C GLY A 309 27.79 15.40 -7.90
N SER A 310 28.43 14.33 -7.41
CA SER A 310 28.17 12.99 -7.93
C SER A 310 26.79 12.52 -7.44
N TYR A 311 25.81 12.48 -8.35
CA TYR A 311 24.53 11.81 -8.11
C TYR A 311 24.62 10.39 -8.67
N ALA A 312 24.37 9.39 -7.83
CA ALA A 312 24.32 8.01 -8.30
C ALA A 312 23.01 7.79 -9.08
N ASP A 313 23.10 7.75 -10.41
CA ASP A 313 22.03 7.22 -11.25
C ASP A 313 21.90 5.71 -11.04
N GLY A 314 20.67 5.23 -10.83
CA GLY A 314 20.36 3.79 -10.79
C GLY A 314 20.38 3.11 -9.40
N GLU A 315 20.29 3.87 -8.31
CA GLU A 315 20.04 3.29 -6.97
C GLU A 315 18.59 2.79 -6.83
N ILE A 316 18.41 1.67 -6.11
CA ILE A 316 17.08 1.18 -5.75
C ILE A 316 16.54 2.13 -4.66
N PRO A 317 15.42 2.82 -4.89
CA PRO A 317 14.85 3.68 -3.86
C PRO A 317 14.42 2.83 -2.67
N LEU A 318 14.93 3.15 -1.48
CA LEU A 318 14.55 2.48 -0.23
C LEU A 318 13.38 3.18 0.46
N THR A 319 13.04 4.37 -0.03
CA THR A 319 11.88 5.13 0.42
C THR A 319 10.59 4.40 0.05
N TYR A 320 9.70 4.21 1.03
CA TYR A 320 8.35 3.69 0.80
C TYR A 320 7.45 4.75 0.17
N ASN A 321 6.51 4.34 -0.68
CA ASN A 321 5.50 5.22 -1.30
C ASN A 321 6.09 6.49 -1.92
N GLU A 322 7.04 6.33 -2.83
CA GLU A 322 7.69 7.45 -3.52
C GLU A 322 6.67 8.44 -4.10
N THR A 323 6.84 9.73 -3.77
CA THR A 323 5.89 10.81 -4.04
C THR A 323 5.34 10.80 -5.47
N HIS A 324 6.16 10.51 -6.48
CA HIS A 324 5.79 10.56 -7.89
C HIS A 324 5.60 9.19 -8.56
N SER A 325 5.79 8.09 -7.83
CA SER A 325 5.52 6.75 -8.37
C SER A 325 4.03 6.60 -8.65
N ASP A 326 3.67 6.04 -9.80
CA ASP A 326 2.29 5.72 -10.18
C ASP A 326 1.97 4.22 -10.02
N VAL A 327 2.94 3.47 -9.47
CA VAL A 327 2.84 2.04 -9.18
C VAL A 327 2.62 1.86 -7.69
N PRO A 328 1.55 1.16 -7.26
CA PRO A 328 1.38 0.81 -5.87
C PRO A 328 2.48 -0.13 -5.40
N GLU A 329 2.91 0.04 -4.16
CA GLU A 329 3.75 -0.97 -3.53
C GLU A 329 2.95 -2.26 -3.33
N THR A 330 3.67 -3.35 -3.11
CA THR A 330 3.12 -4.62 -2.65
C THR A 330 3.75 -4.99 -1.31
N VAL A 331 3.16 -5.96 -0.60
CA VAL A 331 3.79 -6.50 0.62
C VAL A 331 5.19 -7.03 0.34
N TYR A 332 5.41 -7.64 -0.83
CA TYR A 332 6.72 -8.16 -1.23
C TYR A 332 7.73 -7.04 -1.46
N SER A 333 7.34 -5.97 -2.16
CA SER A 333 8.26 -4.83 -2.35
C SER A 333 8.59 -4.14 -1.03
N GLN A 334 7.60 -4.01 -0.14
CA GLN A 334 7.83 -3.45 1.21
C GLN A 334 8.80 -4.32 2.03
N PHE A 335 8.61 -5.64 1.96
CA PHE A 335 9.44 -6.58 2.72
C PHE A 335 10.86 -6.62 2.15
N GLY A 336 10.98 -6.60 0.82
CA GLY A 336 12.26 -6.49 0.12
C GLY A 336 13.02 -5.24 0.55
N LYS A 337 12.39 -4.07 0.55
CA LYS A 337 12.98 -2.82 1.05
C LYS A 337 13.43 -2.94 2.51
N THR A 338 12.59 -3.52 3.38
CA THR A 338 12.94 -3.76 4.79
C THR A 338 14.18 -4.64 4.93
N MET A 339 14.26 -5.73 4.17
CA MET A 339 15.41 -6.65 4.20
C MET A 339 16.68 -5.99 3.66
N LEU A 340 16.58 -5.15 2.62
CA LEU A 340 17.71 -4.38 2.11
C LEU A 340 18.24 -3.40 3.16
N ILE A 341 17.37 -2.67 3.84
CA ILE A 341 17.75 -1.75 4.93
C ILE A 341 18.39 -2.53 6.09
N ALA A 342 17.79 -3.66 6.50
CA ALA A 342 18.32 -4.50 7.57
C ALA A 342 19.68 -5.12 7.22
N ALA A 343 19.95 -5.36 5.93
CA ALA A 343 21.23 -5.79 5.41
C ALA A 343 22.27 -4.66 5.32
N GLY A 344 21.96 -3.44 5.79
CA GLY A 344 22.87 -2.30 5.83
C GLY A 344 22.83 -1.41 4.59
N LEU A 345 21.92 -1.66 3.64
CA LEU A 345 21.80 -0.78 2.48
C LEU A 345 21.23 0.58 2.91
N GLN A 346 21.93 1.65 2.53
CA GLN A 346 21.53 3.01 2.79
C GLN A 346 21.59 3.85 1.52
N GLU A 347 20.59 4.71 1.33
CA GLU A 347 20.63 5.74 0.27
C GLU A 347 21.79 6.70 0.51
N LYS A 348 22.48 7.10 -0.57
CA LYS A 348 23.48 8.17 -0.49
C LYS A 348 22.87 9.50 -0.06
N MET A 349 23.69 10.30 0.63
CA MET A 349 23.34 11.67 1.00
C MET A 349 23.14 12.51 -0.26
N LYS A 350 22.04 13.26 -0.33
CA LYS A 350 21.72 14.14 -1.49
C LYS A 350 22.42 15.50 -1.39
N SER A 351 23.53 15.56 -0.65
CA SER A 351 24.27 16.77 -0.33
C SER A 351 25.32 17.08 -1.41
N GLU A 352 25.66 18.36 -1.57
CA GLU A 352 26.80 18.78 -2.40
C GLU A 352 28.15 18.67 -1.66
N LEU A 353 28.14 18.32 -0.37
CA LEU A 353 29.33 18.17 0.46
C LEU A 353 30.03 16.85 0.19
N SER A 354 31.36 16.89 0.08
CA SER A 354 32.19 15.69 0.11
C SER A 354 32.39 15.20 1.54
N TYR A 355 32.83 13.96 1.69
CA TYR A 355 33.25 13.41 2.98
C TYR A 355 34.31 14.30 3.68
N GLU A 356 35.26 14.85 2.91
CA GLU A 356 36.28 15.76 3.43
C GLU A 356 35.69 17.10 3.93
N ASP A 357 34.72 17.68 3.19
CA ASP A 357 34.05 18.91 3.65
C ASP A 357 33.34 18.69 4.99
N VAL A 358 32.69 17.53 5.15
CA VAL A 358 31.99 17.13 6.38
C VAL A 358 32.98 17.08 7.55
N GLY A 359 34.12 16.39 7.37
CA GLY A 359 35.19 16.31 8.36
C GLY A 359 35.71 17.68 8.78
N ASN A 360 35.94 18.58 7.82
CA ASN A 360 36.40 19.94 8.06
C ASN A 360 35.38 20.77 8.87
N ILE A 361 34.08 20.65 8.56
CA ILE A 361 33.02 21.34 9.31
C ILE A 361 32.93 20.82 10.74
N LEU A 362 32.98 19.49 10.93
CA LEU A 362 32.97 18.88 12.26
C LEU A 362 34.19 19.30 13.08
N HIS A 363 35.39 19.28 12.50
CA HIS A 363 36.61 19.74 13.18
C HIS A 363 36.49 21.22 13.60
N SER A 364 36.01 22.09 12.70
CA SER A 364 35.79 23.51 13.00
C SER A 364 34.80 23.75 14.15
N LYS A 365 33.71 22.96 14.23
CA LYS A 365 32.65 23.14 15.23
C LYS A 365 32.88 22.40 16.54
N LEU A 366 33.43 21.19 16.46
CA LEU A 366 33.52 20.24 17.58
C LEU A 366 34.95 19.89 17.97
N GLY A 367 35.97 20.34 17.23
CA GLY A 367 37.39 20.04 17.49
C GLY A 367 37.88 20.41 18.90
N HIS A 368 37.23 21.38 19.54
CA HIS A 368 37.51 21.77 20.93
C HIS A 368 36.93 20.79 21.99
N LYS A 369 36.05 19.88 21.58
CA LYS A 369 35.39 18.85 22.40
C LYS A 369 35.87 17.43 22.05
N VAL A 370 36.26 17.18 20.80
CA VAL A 370 36.66 15.86 20.30
C VAL A 370 37.67 15.97 19.16
N GLU A 371 38.63 15.06 19.08
CA GLU A 371 39.57 14.95 17.96
C GLU A 371 38.89 14.24 16.79
N ILE A 372 38.80 14.90 15.62
CA ILE A 372 38.06 14.41 14.44
C ILE A 372 38.97 13.63 13.48
N GLU A 373 40.24 14.01 13.42
CA GLU A 373 41.22 13.50 12.48
C GLU A 373 41.44 11.98 12.55
N PRO A 374 41.48 11.33 13.74
CA PRO A 374 41.54 9.88 13.83
C PRO A 374 40.30 9.16 13.29
N MET A 375 39.14 9.84 13.27
CA MET A 375 37.87 9.26 12.83
C MET A 375 37.79 9.18 11.30
N LEU A 376 38.41 10.13 10.60
CA LEU A 376 38.44 10.18 9.13
C LEU A 376 39.23 9.02 8.50
N VAL A 377 40.13 8.39 9.26
CA VAL A 377 40.99 7.29 8.77
C VAL A 377 40.31 5.91 8.91
N ASN A 378 39.42 5.73 9.90
CA ASN A 378 38.82 4.43 10.22
C ASN A 378 37.71 3.97 9.26
N GLU A 379 37.12 4.86 8.45
CA GLU A 379 36.08 4.48 7.49
C GLU A 379 36.63 4.11 6.11
N GLN A 380 37.78 4.66 5.71
CA GLN A 380 38.43 4.27 4.43
C GLN A 380 38.97 2.83 4.45
N ASP A 381 39.40 2.31 5.60
CA ASP A 381 39.92 0.93 5.73
C ASP A 381 38.81 -0.13 5.92
N ASN A 382 37.57 0.27 6.24
CA ASN A 382 36.45 -0.66 6.46
C ASN A 382 35.65 -1.00 5.18
N ASP A 383 35.73 -0.18 4.13
CA ASP A 383 35.03 -0.44 2.85
C ASP A 383 35.72 -1.58 2.04
N ASP A 384 36.98 -1.91 2.32
CA ASP A 384 37.78 -2.86 1.52
C ASP A 384 37.75 -4.32 2.02
N SER A 385 37.20 -4.64 3.20
CA SER A 385 37.40 -5.98 3.82
C SER A 385 36.17 -6.87 4.05
N ASP A 386 34.95 -6.32 4.12
CA ASP A 386 33.72 -7.11 4.32
C ASP A 386 32.75 -7.07 3.11
N ASP A 387 33.05 -6.27 2.08
CA ASP A 387 32.12 -6.03 0.96
C ASP A 387 32.08 -7.18 -0.07
N ASP A 388 33.10 -8.05 -0.16
CA ASP A 388 33.18 -9.02 -1.26
C ASP A 388 32.16 -10.19 -1.15
N SER A 389 31.75 -10.56 0.07
CA SER A 389 30.72 -11.61 0.29
C SER A 389 29.30 -11.05 0.26
N PHE A 390 29.10 -9.86 0.84
CA PHE A 390 27.80 -9.20 0.91
C PHE A 390 27.44 -8.54 -0.42
N SER A 391 28.38 -7.93 -1.14
CA SER A 391 28.17 -7.40 -2.51
C SER A 391 27.88 -8.52 -3.53
N GLN A 392 28.39 -9.75 -3.34
CA GLN A 392 28.03 -10.92 -4.15
C GLN A 392 26.63 -11.43 -3.84
N LEU A 393 26.23 -11.47 -2.56
CA LEU A 393 24.84 -11.75 -2.17
C LEU A 393 23.90 -10.64 -2.69
N PHE A 394 24.35 -9.40 -2.66
CA PHE A 394 23.66 -8.20 -3.11
C PHE A 394 23.54 -8.12 -4.62
N SER A 395 24.55 -8.49 -5.41
CA SER A 395 24.45 -8.58 -6.87
C SER A 395 23.56 -9.74 -7.30
N ARG A 396 23.52 -10.83 -6.53
CA ARG A 396 22.53 -11.89 -6.68
C ARG A 396 21.11 -11.43 -6.33
N LEU A 397 20.89 -10.79 -5.18
CA LEU A 397 19.58 -10.28 -4.76
C LEU A 397 19.12 -9.12 -5.63
N LYS A 398 19.99 -8.18 -5.99
CA LYS A 398 19.74 -7.13 -6.98
C LYS A 398 19.43 -7.76 -8.32
N GLY A 399 20.15 -8.81 -8.72
CA GLY A 399 19.85 -9.61 -9.91
C GLY A 399 18.52 -10.35 -9.84
N GLU A 400 18.12 -10.89 -8.69
CA GLU A 400 16.85 -11.62 -8.49
C GLU A 400 15.66 -10.66 -8.39
N VAL A 401 15.79 -9.58 -7.61
CA VAL A 401 14.79 -8.51 -7.50
C VAL A 401 14.65 -7.74 -8.82
N SER A 402 15.74 -7.46 -9.54
CA SER A 402 15.65 -6.85 -10.87
C SER A 402 15.23 -7.83 -11.97
N ARG A 403 15.47 -9.15 -11.84
CA ARG A 403 14.87 -10.17 -12.72
C ARG A 403 13.37 -10.31 -12.49
N GLU A 404 12.90 -10.28 -11.24
CA GLU A 404 11.47 -10.27 -10.92
C GLU A 404 10.77 -8.97 -11.34
N ILE A 405 11.49 -7.84 -11.35
CA ILE A 405 10.92 -6.52 -11.66
C ILE A 405 11.09 -6.14 -13.15
N ASN A 406 12.10 -6.62 -13.88
CA ASN A 406 12.47 -6.03 -15.19
C ASN A 406 13.02 -6.99 -16.28
N GLU A 407 13.03 -8.32 -16.13
CA GLU A 407 13.21 -9.18 -17.30
C GLU A 407 11.83 -9.56 -17.86
N PRO A 408 11.42 -9.06 -19.05
CA PRO A 408 10.23 -9.57 -19.71
C PRO A 408 10.49 -11.05 -20.00
N SER A 409 9.83 -11.90 -19.22
CA SER A 409 9.76 -13.33 -19.52
C SER A 409 9.33 -13.49 -20.99
N GLU A 410 10.06 -14.33 -21.75
CA GLU A 410 9.63 -14.71 -23.11
C GLU A 410 8.24 -15.39 -23.09
N ASN A 411 7.85 -15.93 -21.93
CA ASN A 411 6.54 -16.53 -21.71
C ASN A 411 5.47 -15.46 -21.47
N THR A 412 4.32 -15.60 -22.13
CA THR A 412 3.15 -14.73 -21.93
C THR A 412 2.63 -14.77 -20.49
N ILE A 413 2.69 -15.94 -19.84
CA ILE A 413 2.30 -16.15 -18.45
C ILE A 413 3.51 -16.62 -17.64
N SER A 414 4.09 -15.71 -16.87
CA SER A 414 5.25 -15.96 -15.99
C SER A 414 4.94 -15.97 -14.50
N ASP A 415 3.85 -15.33 -14.10
CA ASP A 415 3.40 -15.25 -12.71
C ASP A 415 2.12 -16.05 -12.49
N LEU A 416 2.06 -16.75 -11.37
CA LEU A 416 0.91 -17.53 -10.94
C LEU A 416 -0.36 -16.68 -10.79
N ASN A 417 -0.23 -15.40 -10.44
CA ASN A 417 -1.39 -14.49 -10.36
C ASN A 417 -2.06 -14.28 -11.73
N ASN A 418 -1.30 -14.36 -12.81
CA ASN A 418 -1.79 -14.13 -14.17
C ASN A 418 -2.26 -15.43 -14.84
N LEU A 419 -2.03 -16.60 -14.23
CA LEU A 419 -2.37 -17.90 -14.82
C LEU A 419 -3.87 -18.02 -15.18
N ILE A 420 -4.74 -17.40 -14.39
CA ILE A 420 -6.19 -17.38 -14.67
C ILE A 420 -6.54 -16.67 -15.99
N LEU A 421 -5.67 -15.76 -16.46
CA LEU A 421 -5.86 -15.00 -17.70
C LEU A 421 -5.39 -15.75 -18.95
N TRP A 422 -4.85 -16.98 -18.80
CA TRP A 422 -4.30 -17.77 -19.90
C TRP A 422 -5.32 -17.93 -21.04
N LYS A 423 -4.85 -17.72 -22.27
CA LYS A 423 -5.61 -17.92 -23.51
C LYS A 423 -4.90 -18.93 -24.39
N LYS A 424 -5.66 -19.56 -25.27
CA LYS A 424 -5.11 -20.47 -26.28
C LYS A 424 -4.10 -19.73 -27.16
N GLY A 425 -2.84 -20.15 -27.10
CA GLY A 425 -1.72 -19.52 -27.79
C GLY A 425 -0.66 -18.97 -26.82
N ASP A 426 -1.04 -18.73 -25.57
CA ASP A 426 -0.12 -18.24 -24.55
C ASP A 426 0.88 -19.33 -24.12
N THR A 427 2.12 -18.92 -23.96
CA THR A 427 3.21 -19.72 -23.38
C THR A 427 3.22 -19.56 -21.86
N ILE A 428 3.42 -20.66 -21.12
CA ILE A 428 3.44 -20.68 -19.66
C ILE A 428 4.88 -20.94 -19.20
N HIS A 429 5.35 -20.24 -18.18
CA HIS A 429 6.68 -20.45 -17.63
C HIS A 429 6.85 -21.87 -17.06
N PRO A 430 8.00 -22.56 -17.25
CA PRO A 430 8.18 -23.97 -16.87
C PRO A 430 7.85 -24.30 -15.41
N THR A 431 8.13 -23.40 -14.47
CA THR A 431 7.80 -23.58 -13.05
C THR A 431 6.28 -23.72 -12.83
N LEU A 432 5.49 -22.93 -13.55
CA LEU A 432 4.03 -22.98 -13.47
C LEU A 432 3.49 -24.24 -14.16
N GLU A 433 4.05 -24.61 -15.32
CA GLU A 433 3.71 -25.87 -16.00
C GLU A 433 3.98 -27.09 -15.11
N HIS A 434 5.08 -27.08 -14.37
CA HIS A 434 5.39 -28.12 -13.39
C HIS A 434 4.31 -28.21 -12.30
N GLY A 435 3.90 -27.06 -11.73
CA GLY A 435 2.79 -27.00 -10.78
C GLY A 435 1.47 -27.56 -11.34
N ILE A 436 1.13 -27.20 -12.59
CA ILE A 436 -0.06 -27.71 -13.28
C ILE A 436 0.03 -29.23 -13.48
N SER A 437 1.20 -29.74 -13.88
CA SER A 437 1.42 -31.18 -14.04
C SER A 437 1.23 -31.94 -12.73
N HIS A 438 1.73 -31.40 -11.62
CA HIS A 438 1.53 -31.99 -10.30
C HIS A 438 0.05 -32.05 -9.91
N LEU A 439 -0.71 -30.99 -10.20
CA LEU A 439 -2.16 -31.00 -9.99
C LEU A 439 -2.85 -32.05 -10.88
N LYS A 440 -2.45 -32.18 -12.15
CA LYS A 440 -2.98 -33.22 -13.07
C LYS A 440 -2.74 -34.63 -12.52
N ASP A 441 -1.53 -34.91 -12.06
CA ASP A 441 -1.17 -36.20 -11.46
C ASP A 441 -1.99 -36.49 -10.21
N PHE A 442 -2.22 -35.47 -9.37
CA PHE A 442 -3.09 -35.59 -8.20
C PHE A 442 -4.52 -35.95 -8.61
N VAL A 443 -5.11 -35.22 -9.56
CA VAL A 443 -6.48 -35.47 -10.04
C VAL A 443 -6.60 -36.85 -10.66
N THR A 444 -5.62 -37.28 -11.45
CA THR A 444 -5.60 -38.62 -12.05
C THR A 444 -5.54 -39.72 -10.98
N LYS A 445 -4.69 -39.55 -9.96
CA LYS A 445 -4.62 -40.48 -8.82
C LYS A 445 -5.91 -40.46 -8.00
N PHE A 446 -6.50 -39.29 -7.79
CA PHE A 446 -7.78 -39.15 -7.10
C PHE A 446 -8.87 -39.94 -7.81
N ILE A 447 -9.00 -39.78 -9.13
CA ILE A 447 -10.00 -40.51 -9.94
C ILE A 447 -9.77 -42.01 -9.85
N LYS A 448 -8.52 -42.47 -9.99
CA LYS A 448 -8.19 -43.90 -9.93
C LYS A 448 -8.43 -44.55 -8.57
N ASN A 449 -8.19 -43.82 -7.48
CA ASN A 449 -8.23 -44.38 -6.13
C ASN A 449 -9.59 -44.25 -5.44
N ASN A 450 -10.53 -43.51 -6.02
CA ASN A 450 -11.83 -43.21 -5.41
C ASN A 450 -13.00 -43.66 -6.30
N ASP A 451 -12.84 -44.81 -6.98
CA ASP A 451 -13.82 -45.33 -7.95
C ASP A 451 -15.22 -45.50 -7.32
N ASP A 452 -15.32 -46.07 -6.12
CA ASP A 452 -16.59 -46.23 -5.40
C ASP A 452 -17.28 -44.88 -5.12
N LEU A 453 -16.51 -43.87 -4.72
CA LEU A 453 -17.02 -42.53 -4.45
C LEU A 453 -17.50 -41.86 -5.74
N LEU A 454 -16.76 -42.03 -6.84
CA LEU A 454 -17.14 -41.50 -8.14
C LEU A 454 -18.40 -42.21 -8.67
N HIS A 455 -18.49 -43.52 -8.55
CA HIS A 455 -19.69 -44.28 -8.90
C HIS A 455 -20.91 -43.78 -8.12
N GLN A 456 -20.79 -43.64 -6.79
CA GLN A 456 -21.85 -43.08 -5.96
C GLN A 456 -22.22 -41.65 -6.37
N PHE A 457 -21.22 -40.80 -6.65
CA PHE A 457 -21.45 -39.43 -7.09
C PHE A 457 -22.15 -39.37 -8.46
N GLN A 458 -21.91 -40.31 -9.36
CA GLN A 458 -22.57 -40.36 -10.66
C GLN A 458 -24.05 -40.78 -10.58
N GLU A 459 -24.43 -41.53 -9.54
CA GLU A 459 -25.82 -41.91 -9.26
C GLU A 459 -26.69 -40.77 -8.70
N TYR A 460 -26.06 -39.69 -8.21
CA TYR A 460 -26.76 -38.51 -7.72
C TYR A 460 -27.53 -37.79 -8.83
N THR A 461 -28.63 -37.15 -8.44
CA THR A 461 -29.32 -36.18 -9.30
C THR A 461 -28.40 -34.98 -9.58
N ASP A 462 -28.65 -34.26 -10.68
CA ASP A 462 -27.90 -33.05 -11.03
C ASP A 462 -27.87 -32.05 -9.85
N TYR A 463 -28.98 -31.91 -9.14
CA TYR A 463 -29.10 -31.08 -7.94
C TYR A 463 -28.16 -31.51 -6.81
N GLU A 464 -28.12 -32.81 -6.49
CA GLU A 464 -27.25 -33.37 -5.45
C GLU A 464 -25.77 -33.30 -5.83
N LYS A 465 -25.44 -33.47 -7.12
CA LYS A 465 -24.07 -33.30 -7.63
C LYS A 465 -23.59 -31.87 -7.37
N ILE A 466 -24.40 -30.87 -7.72
CA ILE A 466 -24.05 -29.45 -7.52
C ILE A 466 -23.92 -29.13 -6.04
N GLN A 467 -24.85 -29.57 -5.19
CA GLN A 467 -24.74 -29.42 -3.74
C GLN A 467 -23.42 -29.97 -3.20
N LYS A 468 -23.02 -31.15 -3.67
CA LYS A 468 -21.78 -31.79 -3.26
C LYS A 468 -20.54 -31.00 -3.69
N LEU A 469 -20.52 -30.46 -4.92
CA LEU A 469 -19.44 -29.60 -5.39
C LEU A 469 -19.34 -28.32 -4.57
N ILE A 470 -20.47 -27.66 -4.26
CA ILE A 470 -20.51 -26.46 -3.43
C ILE A 470 -19.94 -26.73 -2.04
N GLN A 471 -20.34 -27.84 -1.40
CA GLN A 471 -19.84 -28.22 -0.07
C GLN A 471 -18.34 -28.55 -0.03
N LEU A 472 -17.77 -28.97 -1.16
CA LEU A 472 -16.34 -29.25 -1.31
C LEU A 472 -15.53 -27.98 -1.58
N ASN A 473 -16.11 -26.97 -2.25
CA ASN A 473 -15.41 -25.71 -2.50
C ASN A 473 -15.26 -24.88 -1.21
N ARG A 474 -14.15 -25.08 -0.50
CA ARG A 474 -13.89 -24.45 0.81
C ARG A 474 -12.76 -23.43 0.81
N PHE A 475 -11.91 -23.43 -0.22
CA PHE A 475 -10.63 -22.74 -0.17
C PHE A 475 -10.56 -21.51 -1.08
N PHE A 476 -11.32 -21.47 -2.17
CA PHE A 476 -11.22 -20.38 -3.14
C PHE A 476 -12.56 -20.01 -3.78
N TYR A 477 -12.59 -18.84 -4.38
CA TYR A 477 -13.76 -18.34 -5.10
C TYR A 477 -13.84 -18.91 -6.51
N ILE A 478 -15.08 -19.13 -6.94
CA ILE A 478 -15.43 -19.48 -8.32
C ILE A 478 -16.43 -18.44 -8.81
N ARG A 479 -16.22 -17.93 -10.02
CA ARG A 479 -17.12 -16.99 -10.69
C ARG A 479 -18.50 -17.61 -10.88
N LYS A 480 -19.54 -16.80 -10.79
CA LYS A 480 -20.92 -17.25 -11.02
C LYS A 480 -21.06 -17.90 -12.40
N GLU A 481 -20.48 -17.29 -13.42
CA GLU A 481 -20.49 -17.72 -14.82
C GLU A 481 -19.75 -19.05 -14.99
N THR A 482 -18.69 -19.28 -14.23
CA THR A 482 -17.97 -20.56 -14.20
C THR A 482 -18.82 -21.64 -13.52
N TRP A 483 -19.52 -21.31 -12.43
CA TRP A 483 -20.47 -22.24 -11.83
C TRP A 483 -21.60 -22.59 -12.81
N GLU A 484 -22.18 -21.59 -13.47
CA GLU A 484 -23.24 -21.78 -14.48
C GLU A 484 -22.76 -22.73 -15.58
N PHE A 485 -21.53 -22.57 -16.07
CA PHE A 485 -20.92 -23.50 -17.03
C PHE A 485 -20.86 -24.95 -16.49
N TYR A 486 -20.45 -25.15 -15.24
CA TYR A 486 -20.42 -26.50 -14.64
C TYR A 486 -21.81 -27.09 -14.39
N ILE A 487 -22.79 -26.26 -14.07
CA ILE A 487 -24.19 -26.66 -13.89
C ILE A 487 -24.76 -27.12 -15.25
N GLU A 488 -24.54 -26.36 -16.32
CA GLU A 488 -24.99 -26.71 -17.66
C GLU A 488 -24.34 -27.99 -18.19
N ASN A 489 -23.13 -28.30 -17.73
CA ASN A 489 -22.33 -29.44 -18.17
C ASN A 489 -22.14 -30.48 -17.07
N ILE A 490 -23.06 -30.56 -16.11
CA ILE A 490 -22.97 -31.45 -14.93
C ILE A 490 -22.94 -32.95 -15.31
N ASN A 491 -23.38 -33.27 -16.53
CA ASN A 491 -23.40 -34.62 -17.08
C ASN A 491 -22.12 -34.99 -17.87
N ASP A 492 -21.16 -34.08 -18.03
CA ASP A 492 -19.82 -34.43 -18.51
C ASP A 492 -19.03 -35.10 -17.39
N THR A 493 -19.08 -36.44 -17.37
CA THR A 493 -18.45 -37.25 -16.33
C THR A 493 -16.94 -36.98 -16.18
N ASN A 494 -16.22 -36.81 -17.29
CA ASN A 494 -14.77 -36.60 -17.23
C ASN A 494 -14.45 -35.26 -16.60
N MET A 495 -15.14 -34.21 -17.05
CA MET A 495 -14.93 -32.86 -16.53
C MET A 495 -15.33 -32.77 -15.06
N ILE A 496 -16.53 -33.24 -14.69
CA ILE A 496 -17.01 -33.10 -13.32
C ILE A 496 -16.21 -33.96 -12.34
N ASN A 497 -15.74 -35.14 -12.73
CA ASN A 497 -14.83 -35.93 -11.89
C ASN A 497 -13.50 -35.19 -11.66
N ALA A 498 -12.98 -34.50 -12.68
CA ALA A 498 -11.78 -33.67 -12.53
C ALA A 498 -12.03 -32.49 -11.58
N ILE A 499 -13.16 -31.78 -11.71
CA ILE A 499 -13.55 -30.69 -10.81
C ILE A 499 -13.70 -31.20 -9.38
N LEU A 500 -14.38 -32.33 -9.17
CA LEU A 500 -14.52 -32.96 -7.86
C LEU A 500 -13.14 -33.27 -7.24
N GLY A 501 -12.20 -33.75 -8.05
CA GLY A 501 -10.82 -33.99 -7.63
C GLY A 501 -10.09 -32.71 -7.24
N ILE A 502 -10.22 -31.63 -8.02
CA ILE A 502 -9.60 -30.33 -7.71
C ILE A 502 -10.21 -29.72 -6.44
N LEU A 503 -11.53 -29.75 -6.28
CA LEU A 503 -12.21 -29.23 -5.08
C LEU A 503 -11.90 -30.06 -3.82
N SER A 504 -11.39 -31.28 -3.97
CA SER A 504 -10.93 -32.11 -2.86
C SER A 504 -9.52 -31.75 -2.38
N VAL A 505 -8.79 -30.89 -3.10
CA VAL A 505 -7.47 -30.40 -2.69
C VAL A 505 -7.60 -29.47 -1.48
N LYS A 506 -6.81 -29.73 -0.44
CA LYS A 506 -6.68 -28.82 0.71
C LYS A 506 -5.80 -27.63 0.33
N ALA A 507 -6.38 -26.64 -0.34
CA ALA A 507 -5.66 -25.49 -0.88
C ALA A 507 -5.47 -24.38 0.16
N GLU A 508 -4.89 -24.74 1.31
CA GLU A 508 -4.55 -23.82 2.41
C GLU A 508 -3.32 -22.96 2.08
N GLU A 509 -2.38 -23.53 1.32
CA GLU A 509 -1.21 -22.79 0.85
C GLU A 509 -1.59 -21.85 -0.30
N VAL A 510 -1.08 -20.61 -0.25
CA VAL A 510 -1.46 -19.54 -1.21
C VAL A 510 -1.16 -19.93 -2.66
N SER A 511 -0.04 -20.63 -2.92
CA SER A 511 0.31 -21.03 -4.28
C SER A 511 -0.65 -22.10 -4.83
N ILE A 512 -0.95 -23.13 -4.04
CA ILE A 512 -1.93 -24.17 -4.39
C ILE A 512 -3.32 -23.56 -4.58
N ASN A 513 -3.71 -22.63 -3.70
CA ASN A 513 -4.97 -21.90 -3.80
C ASN A 513 -5.10 -21.17 -5.16
N LYS A 514 -4.09 -20.38 -5.51
CA LYS A 514 -4.08 -19.64 -6.78
C LYS A 514 -4.08 -20.56 -7.98
N LEU A 515 -3.32 -21.66 -7.94
CA LEU A 515 -3.28 -22.67 -9.01
C LEU A 515 -4.65 -23.32 -9.23
N CYS A 516 -5.26 -23.85 -8.17
CA CYS A 516 -6.59 -24.47 -8.25
C CYS A 516 -7.65 -23.44 -8.71
N LYS A 517 -7.62 -22.23 -8.14
CA LYS A 517 -8.52 -21.13 -8.53
C LYS A 517 -8.39 -20.79 -10.01
N ALA A 518 -7.17 -20.68 -10.54
CA ALA A 518 -6.93 -20.38 -11.94
C ALA A 518 -7.45 -21.48 -12.86
N ILE A 519 -7.16 -22.74 -12.55
CA ILE A 519 -7.60 -23.90 -13.34
C ILE A 519 -9.13 -24.02 -13.34
N VAL A 520 -9.77 -23.86 -12.18
CA VAL A 520 -11.23 -24.00 -12.08
C VAL A 520 -11.96 -22.82 -12.73
N ASN A 521 -11.42 -21.60 -12.69
CA ASN A 521 -12.10 -20.44 -13.29
C ASN A 521 -11.76 -20.23 -14.78
N ASN A 522 -10.78 -20.95 -15.32
CA ASN A 522 -10.41 -20.89 -16.73
C ASN A 522 -10.66 -22.25 -17.41
N VAL A 523 -11.83 -22.37 -18.04
CA VAL A 523 -12.30 -23.61 -18.68
C VAL A 523 -11.36 -24.08 -19.80
N ASP A 524 -10.75 -23.16 -20.56
CA ASP A 524 -9.82 -23.54 -21.63
C ASP A 524 -8.51 -24.07 -21.06
N LEU A 525 -8.03 -23.49 -19.96
CA LEU A 525 -6.85 -23.99 -19.23
C LEU A 525 -7.12 -25.38 -18.63
N LEU A 526 -8.27 -25.57 -18.00
CA LEU A 526 -8.72 -26.87 -17.49
C LEU A 526 -8.73 -27.92 -18.60
N LYS A 527 -9.36 -27.61 -19.74
CA LYS A 527 -9.47 -28.51 -20.90
C LYS A 527 -8.13 -28.86 -21.52
N LYS A 528 -7.18 -27.91 -21.54
CA LYS A 528 -5.87 -28.14 -22.17
C LYS A 528 -4.95 -28.99 -21.29
N TYR A 529 -4.96 -28.76 -19.99
CA TYR A 529 -3.92 -29.32 -19.11
C TYR A 529 -4.41 -30.41 -18.17
N ILE A 530 -5.68 -30.39 -17.73
CA ILE A 530 -6.19 -31.37 -16.78
C ILE A 530 -6.96 -32.49 -17.47
N LEU A 531 -7.94 -32.11 -18.31
CA LEU A 531 -8.69 -33.05 -19.15
C LEU A 531 -7.80 -33.59 -20.27
#